data_AF-A0A448T6J5-F1
#
_entry.id   AF-A0A448T6J5-F1
#
_cell.length_a   1.000
_cell.length_b   1.000
_cell.length_c   1.000
_cell.angle_alpha   90.00
_cell.angle_beta   90.00
_cell.angle_gamma   90.00
#
_symmetry.space_group_name_H-M   'P 1'
#
loop_
_entity.id
_entity.type
_entity.pdbx_description
1 polymer ?
#
loop_
_entity_poly.entity_id
_entity_poly.type
_entity_poly.pdbx_seq_one_letter_code
_entity_poly.pdbx_strand_id
1 'polypeptide(L)'
;MSYRTNKEREKQLNNVFIALQTLCKRDIHHTGVPPQVQWPKTREIAEYSETTIYLARYYLLRLVENKKAYVTSGALNNSLRWYIAEPSPSPKHHEKREAQPVAAEG
;
A
#
# COMPACT_ATOMS: atom_id res chain seq x y z
N MET A 1 -27.52 19.89 0.04
CA MET A 1 -26.07 20.23 0.06
C MET A 1 -25.11 19.02 -0.04
N SER A 2 -25.54 17.82 -0.44
CA SER A 2 -24.72 16.58 -0.31
C SER A 2 -23.75 16.32 -1.49
N TYR A 3 -24.07 16.74 -2.71
CA TYR A 3 -23.31 16.36 -3.92
C TYR A 3 -21.90 16.95 -4.01
N ARG A 4 -21.69 18.20 -3.54
CA ARG A 4 -20.37 18.84 -3.58
C ARG A 4 -19.36 18.14 -2.67
N THR A 5 -19.80 17.68 -1.50
CA THR A 5 -18.88 17.03 -0.54
C THR A 5 -18.51 15.62 -0.98
N ASN A 6 -19.41 14.90 -1.65
CA ASN A 6 -19.11 13.59 -2.22
C ASN A 6 -18.08 13.70 -3.36
N LYS A 7 -18.29 14.65 -4.28
CA LYS A 7 -17.38 14.89 -5.40
C LYS A 7 -15.97 15.28 -4.94
N GLU A 8 -15.87 16.09 -3.89
CA GLU A 8 -14.56 16.43 -3.32
C GLU A 8 -13.88 15.22 -2.67
N ARG A 9 -14.62 14.38 -1.93
CA ARG A 9 -14.05 13.16 -1.35
C ARG A 9 -13.59 12.17 -2.43
N GLU A 10 -14.34 12.02 -3.51
CA GLU A 10 -13.94 11.20 -4.66
C GLU A 10 -12.69 11.75 -5.34
N LYS A 11 -12.63 13.07 -5.54
CA LYS A 11 -11.45 13.74 -6.08
C LYS A 11 -10.22 13.49 -5.20
N GLN A 12 -10.36 13.66 -3.89
CA GLN A 12 -9.27 13.41 -2.93
C GLN A 12 -8.82 11.95 -2.92
N LEU A 13 -9.77 11.00 -2.93
CA LEU A 13 -9.47 9.57 -3.05
C LEU A 13 -8.70 9.27 -4.34
N ASN A 14 -9.12 9.85 -5.46
CA ASN A 14 -8.46 9.69 -6.75
C ASN A 14 -7.05 10.29 -6.76
N ASN A 15 -6.86 11.48 -6.16
CA ASN A 15 -5.55 12.11 -6.02
C ASN A 15 -4.59 11.23 -5.20
N VAL A 16 -5.06 10.68 -4.08
CA VAL A 16 -4.28 9.75 -3.24
C VAL A 16 -3.93 8.47 -4.02
N PHE A 17 -4.85 7.94 -4.83
CA PHE A 17 -4.59 6.77 -5.66
C PHE A 17 -3.53 7.04 -6.74
N ILE A 18 -3.62 8.17 -7.44
CA ILE A 18 -2.62 8.60 -8.45
C ILE A 18 -1.26 8.81 -7.79
N ALA A 19 -1.22 9.43 -6.60
CA ALA A 19 -0.01 9.63 -5.82
C ALA A 19 0.66 8.29 -5.48
N LEU A 20 -0.12 7.35 -4.94
CA LEU A 20 0.37 6.00 -4.63
C LEU A 20 0.92 5.30 -5.88
N GLN A 21 0.18 5.32 -6.99
CA GLN A 21 0.61 4.70 -8.23
C GLN A 21 1.92 5.31 -8.75
N THR A 22 2.04 6.64 -8.72
CA THR A 22 3.23 7.33 -9.20
C THR A 22 4.44 7.01 -8.35
N LEU A 23 4.28 6.99 -7.02
CA LEU A 23 5.35 6.65 -6.09
C LEU A 23 5.78 5.18 -6.24
N CYS A 24 4.84 4.25 -6.46
CA CYS A 24 5.17 2.84 -6.71
C CYS A 24 5.89 2.63 -8.05
N LYS A 25 5.57 3.44 -9.08
CA LYS A 25 6.19 3.37 -10.41
C LYS A 25 7.57 4.02 -10.49
N ARG A 26 8.02 4.78 -9.48
CA ARG A 26 9.36 5.39 -9.52
C ARG A 26 10.49 4.36 -9.36
N ASP A 27 10.20 3.21 -8.74
CA ASP A 27 11.16 2.11 -8.59
C ASP A 27 11.03 1.08 -9.73
N ILE A 28 11.33 1.51 -10.96
CA ILE A 28 11.16 0.74 -12.23
C ILE A 28 12.14 -0.46 -12.32
N HIS A 29 13.10 -0.58 -11.41
CA HIS A 29 14.16 -1.59 -11.52
C HIS A 29 13.80 -2.97 -10.96
N HIS A 30 12.56 -3.17 -10.46
CA HIS A 30 12.15 -4.45 -9.90
C HIS A 30 11.22 -5.21 -10.86
N THR A 31 11.64 -6.41 -11.24
CA THR A 31 10.85 -7.39 -12.01
C THR A 31 9.68 -8.01 -11.21
N GLY A 32 9.37 -7.47 -10.02
CA GLY A 32 8.33 -7.95 -9.12
C GLY A 32 7.97 -6.93 -8.04
N VAL A 33 7.10 -7.31 -7.09
CA VAL A 33 6.72 -6.44 -5.97
C VAL A 33 7.96 -6.17 -5.10
N PRO A 34 8.36 -4.91 -4.89
CA PRO A 34 9.54 -4.59 -4.11
C PRO A 34 9.35 -4.96 -2.64
N PRO A 35 10.45 -5.16 -1.88
CA PRO A 35 10.40 -5.35 -0.44
C PRO A 35 9.57 -4.26 0.26
N GLN A 36 8.79 -4.63 1.28
CA GLN A 36 7.92 -3.69 1.99
C GLN A 36 8.67 -2.46 2.50
N VAL A 37 9.95 -2.57 2.85
CA VAL A 37 10.80 -1.44 3.31
C VAL A 37 11.02 -0.35 2.26
N GLN A 38 10.74 -0.62 0.99
CA GLN A 38 10.83 0.33 -0.11
C GLN A 38 9.48 0.96 -0.46
N TRP A 39 8.38 0.44 0.09
CA TRP A 39 7.05 0.97 -0.16
C TRP A 39 6.91 2.39 0.41
N PRO A 40 6.22 3.30 -0.29
CA PRO A 40 6.03 4.67 0.13
C PRO A 40 5.33 4.77 1.48
N LYS A 41 5.76 5.74 2.29
CA LYS A 41 5.16 6.08 3.57
C LYS A 41 3.91 6.93 3.34
N THR A 42 3.00 6.92 4.31
CA THR A 42 1.81 7.78 4.31
C THR A 42 2.16 9.26 4.06
N ARG A 43 3.27 9.74 4.64
CA ARG A 43 3.71 11.14 4.51
C ARG A 43 4.07 11.52 3.08
N GLU A 44 4.80 10.66 2.37
CA GLU A 44 5.22 10.91 0.98
C GLU A 44 4.00 10.97 0.06
N ILE A 45 3.01 10.09 0.29
CA ILE A 45 1.74 10.08 -0.45
C ILE A 45 0.92 11.34 -0.15
N ALA A 46 0.88 11.77 1.12
CA ALA A 46 0.16 12.97 1.53
C ALA A 46 0.75 14.25 0.90
N GLU A 47 2.07 14.38 0.92
CA GLU A 47 2.81 15.47 0.29
C GLU A 47 2.56 15.49 -1.24
N TYR A 48 2.57 14.33 -1.89
CA TYR A 48 2.32 14.24 -3.33
C TYR A 48 0.86 14.53 -3.73
N SER A 49 -0.11 14.19 -2.86
CA SER A 49 -1.54 14.42 -3.12
C SER A 49 -2.07 15.74 -2.55
N GLU A 50 -1.18 16.60 -2.03
CA GLU A 50 -1.51 17.90 -1.42
C GLU A 50 -2.60 17.80 -0.32
N THR A 51 -2.52 16.73 0.49
CA THR A 51 -3.49 16.47 1.55
C THR A 51 -2.79 16.27 2.89
N THR A 52 -3.57 16.24 3.97
CA THR A 52 -2.99 15.99 5.30
C THR A 52 -2.64 14.52 5.46
N ILE A 53 -1.64 14.21 6.31
CA ILE A 53 -1.25 12.82 6.58
C ILE A 53 -2.42 11.97 7.13
N TYR A 54 -3.35 12.60 7.86
CA TYR A 54 -4.54 11.92 8.40
C TYR A 54 -5.56 11.60 7.30
N LEU A 55 -5.82 12.53 6.39
CA LEU A 55 -6.72 12.30 5.25
C LEU A 55 -6.12 11.30 4.26
N ALA A 56 -4.82 11.41 3.97
CA ALA A 56 -4.12 10.43 3.14
C ALA A 56 -4.28 9.02 3.73
N ARG A 57 -4.01 8.84 5.03
CA ARG A 57 -4.19 7.55 5.71
C ARG A 57 -5.62 7.03 5.58
N TYR A 58 -6.60 7.89 5.81
CA TYR A 58 -8.02 7.53 5.68
C TYR A 58 -8.35 7.01 4.27
N TYR A 59 -7.95 7.73 3.22
CA TYR A 59 -8.20 7.31 1.84
C TYR A 59 -7.41 6.08 1.44
N LEU A 60 -6.17 5.93 1.93
CA LEU A 60 -5.36 4.73 1.70
C LEU A 60 -5.99 3.48 2.31
N LEU A 61 -6.54 3.57 3.53
CA LEU A 61 -7.30 2.47 4.14
C LEU A 61 -8.53 2.11 3.28
N ARG A 62 -9.25 3.11 2.75
CA ARG A 62 -10.34 2.86 1.80
C ARG A 62 -9.88 2.19 0.51
N LEU A 63 -8.69 2.51 0.01
CA LEU A 63 -8.13 1.81 -1.15
C LEU A 63 -7.83 0.34 -0.82
N VAL A 64 -7.37 0.04 0.40
CA VAL A 64 -7.16 -1.34 0.88
C VAL A 64 -8.48 -2.10 0.99
N GLU A 65 -9.51 -1.49 1.59
CA GLU A 65 -10.87 -2.06 1.64
C GLU A 65 -11.42 -2.39 0.24
N ASN A 66 -11.12 -1.53 -0.73
CA ASN A 66 -11.48 -1.70 -2.13
C ASN A 66 -10.51 -2.58 -2.94
N LYS A 67 -9.53 -3.23 -2.29
CA LYS A 67 -8.51 -4.10 -2.92
C LYS A 67 -7.67 -3.41 -4.01
N LYS A 68 -7.52 -2.09 -3.92
CA LYS A 68 -6.69 -1.25 -4.82
C LYS A 68 -5.31 -0.94 -4.28
N ALA A 69 -5.07 -1.24 -3.00
CA ALA A 69 -3.78 -1.02 -2.34
C ALA A 69 -3.51 -2.13 -1.31
N TYR A 70 -2.24 -2.30 -0.99
CA TYR A 70 -1.74 -3.09 0.14
C TYR A 70 -1.18 -2.18 1.22
N VAL A 71 -1.26 -2.64 2.46
CA VAL A 71 -0.64 -1.99 3.62
C VAL A 71 0.15 -3.03 4.42
N THR A 72 1.25 -2.61 5.03
CA THR A 72 2.02 -3.47 5.94
C THR A 72 1.19 -3.86 7.17
N SER A 73 1.34 -5.10 7.66
CA SER A 73 0.61 -5.61 8.84
C SER A 73 0.94 -4.84 10.13
N GLY A 74 2.06 -4.14 10.17
CA GLY A 74 2.49 -3.26 11.26
C GLY A 74 3.29 -2.07 10.74
N ALA A 75 3.61 -1.15 11.64
CA ALA A 75 4.48 -0.03 11.31
C ALA A 75 5.93 -0.53 11.14
N LEU A 76 6.49 -0.32 9.95
CA LEU A 76 7.90 -0.55 9.70
C LEU A 76 8.63 0.78 9.93
N ASN A 77 9.57 0.80 10.89
CA ASN A 77 10.27 2.02 11.33
C ASN A 77 9.29 3.15 11.71
N ASN A 78 8.27 2.83 12.52
CA ASN A 78 7.23 3.77 12.97
C ASN A 78 6.35 4.36 11.84
N SER A 79 6.35 3.77 10.64
CA SER A 79 5.49 4.19 9.54
C SER A 79 4.78 3.02 8.87
N LEU A 80 3.50 3.22 8.54
CA LEU A 80 2.79 2.31 7.64
C LEU A 80 3.30 2.54 6.22
N ARG A 81 3.40 1.44 5.47
CA ARG A 81 3.85 1.49 4.08
C ARG A 81 2.79 0.93 3.16
N TRP A 82 2.72 1.51 1.97
CA TRP A 82 1.60 1.32 1.05
C TRP A 82 2.11 0.93 -0.32
N TYR A 83 1.43 0.01 -0.97
CA TYR A 83 1.76 -0.37 -2.34
C TYR A 83 0.50 -0.50 -3.18
N ILE A 84 0.59 -0.23 -4.47
CA ILE A 84 -0.55 -0.39 -5.37
C ILE A 84 -0.85 -1.89 -5.55
N ALA A 85 -2.12 -2.25 -5.43
CA ALA A 85 -2.58 -3.54 -5.91
C ALA A 85 -2.86 -3.38 -7.42
N GLU A 86 -1.81 -3.43 -8.23
CA GLU A 86 -2.02 -3.64 -9.67
C GLU A 86 -2.80 -4.95 -9.84
N PRO A 87 -3.73 -5.08 -10.82
CA PRO A 87 -4.24 -6.38 -11.23
C PRO A 87 -3.10 -7.14 -11.93
N SER A 88 -2.08 -7.53 -11.17
CA SER A 88 -1.09 -8.47 -11.66
C SER A 88 -1.80 -9.81 -11.83
N PRO A 89 -1.79 -10.45 -13.02
CA PRO A 89 -2.18 -11.84 -13.13
C PRO A 89 -1.20 -12.63 -12.27
N SER A 90 -1.66 -13.04 -11.08
CA SER A 90 -0.89 -13.82 -10.11
C SER A 90 -0.04 -14.90 -10.78
N PRO A 91 1.14 -15.17 -10.24
CA PRO A 91 1.48 -16.53 -9.87
C PRO A 91 1.44 -16.60 -8.34
N LYS A 92 0.53 -17.44 -7.86
CA LYS A 92 0.38 -17.85 -6.47
C LYS A 92 1.77 -18.23 -5.93
N HIS A 93 2.20 -17.62 -4.84
CA HIS A 93 3.11 -18.30 -3.93
C HIS A 93 2.44 -18.37 -2.56
N HIS A 94 1.82 -19.52 -2.34
CA HIS A 94 1.55 -20.05 -1.02
C HIS A 94 2.81 -19.96 -0.16
N GLU A 95 2.61 -19.47 1.07
CA GLU A 95 3.03 -20.10 2.31
C GLU A 95 4.22 -21.07 2.23
N LYS A 96 5.34 -20.69 2.85
CA LYS A 96 6.13 -21.65 3.61
C LYS A 96 6.46 -21.05 4.98
N ARG A 97 5.60 -21.36 5.96
CA ARG A 97 6.06 -21.58 7.33
C ARG A 97 6.80 -22.91 7.31
N GLU A 98 8.12 -22.89 7.18
CA GLU A 98 8.94 -24.07 7.47
C GLU A 98 8.99 -24.23 9.00
N ALA A 99 8.13 -25.11 9.51
CA ALA A 99 8.30 -25.72 10.81
C ALA A 99 9.50 -26.69 10.72
N GLN A 100 10.54 -26.42 11.50
CA GLN A 100 11.65 -27.34 11.74
C GLN A 100 11.13 -28.59 12.45
N PRO A 101 11.45 -29.82 11.98
CA PRO A 101 11.49 -30.97 12.86
C PRO A 101 12.89 -31.07 13.47
N VAL A 102 12.92 -30.98 14.80
CA VAL A 102 14.08 -31.29 15.64
C VAL A 102 14.47 -32.76 15.42
N ALA A 103 15.73 -32.98 15.00
CA ALA A 103 16.31 -34.32 14.98
C ALA A 103 16.67 -34.70 16.43
N ALA A 104 16.06 -35.76 16.94
CA ALA A 104 16.54 -36.50 18.10
C ALA A 104 17.31 -37.71 17.58
N GLU A 105 18.63 -37.70 17.74
CA GLU A 105 19.50 -38.86 17.62
C GLU A 105 20.07 -39.19 19.00
N GLY A 106 20.07 -40.48 19.37
CA GLY A 106 20.87 -41.04 20.46
C GLY A 106 20.09 -41.55 21.65
#